data_AF-A0A076MNQ0-F1
#
_entry.id   AF-A0A076MNQ0-F1
#
_cell.length_a   1.000
_cell.length_b   1.000
_cell.length_c   1.000
_cell.angle_alpha   90.00
_cell.angle_beta   90.00
_cell.angle_gamma   90.00
#
_symmetry.space_group_name_H-M   'P 1'
#
loop_
_entity.id
_entity.type
_entity.pdbx_description
1 polymer ?
#
loop_
_entity_poly.entity_id
_entity_poly.type
_entity_poly.pdbx_seq_one_letter_code
_entity_poly.pdbx_strand_id
1 'polypeptide(L)'
;MLDLTKWPGGSRVFVRRERPHPGAQLRFTDADGHRFTAFITDTEGGQLADLETRHRSHAPVEDRIRCGKTTGLRNFPCRGYPENKAWLELALAAADLLTWAQALCFTGDLARAEPATFRYRICAIAGKLTRTARATTLHLDQDWPWAQHLATAFTRLRADPWPG
;
A
#
# COMPACT_ATOMS: atom_id res chain seq x y z
N MET A 1 -23.17 15.23 24.52
CA MET A 1 -22.13 14.23 24.84
C MET A 1 -22.38 13.02 23.94
N LEU A 2 -21.35 12.40 23.35
CA LEU A 2 -21.54 11.24 22.48
C LEU A 2 -21.87 10.01 23.34
N ASP A 3 -22.93 9.26 23.00
CA ASP A 3 -23.23 7.99 23.64
C ASP A 3 -22.37 6.87 23.03
N LEU A 4 -21.51 6.29 23.85
CA LEU A 4 -20.58 5.23 23.46
C LEU A 4 -20.96 3.84 24.01
N THR A 5 -22.16 3.67 24.58
CA THR A 5 -22.60 2.42 25.23
C THR A 5 -22.61 1.19 24.31
N LYS A 6 -22.70 1.39 22.99
CA LYS A 6 -22.64 0.30 21.99
C LYS A 6 -21.22 -0.08 21.55
N TRP A 7 -20.20 0.61 22.05
CA TRP A 7 -18.81 0.39 21.68
C TRP A 7 -18.06 -0.38 22.78
N PRO A 8 -16.94 -1.05 22.46
CA PRO A 8 -16.10 -1.70 23.47
C PRO A 8 -15.75 -0.74 24.62
N GLY A 9 -15.66 -1.27 25.84
CA GLY A 9 -15.23 -0.51 27.01
C GLY A 9 -13.87 0.17 26.77
N GLY A 10 -13.72 1.42 27.21
CA GLY A 10 -12.50 2.21 26.96
C GLY A 10 -12.48 2.95 25.62
N SER A 11 -13.51 2.80 24.78
CA SER A 11 -13.64 3.56 23.53
C SER A 11 -13.69 5.07 23.80
N ARG A 12 -12.90 5.82 23.04
CA ARG A 12 -12.80 7.28 23.08
C ARG A 12 -12.92 7.83 21.66
N VAL A 13 -13.62 8.95 21.51
CA VAL A 13 -13.73 9.67 20.24
C VAL A 13 -12.92 10.94 20.31
N PHE A 14 -12.00 11.10 19.36
CA PHE A 14 -11.21 12.30 19.19
C PHE A 14 -11.69 13.05 17.96
N VAL A 15 -11.92 14.36 18.11
CA VAL A 15 -12.37 15.23 17.03
C VAL A 15 -11.27 16.22 16.71
N ARG A 16 -10.78 16.17 15.48
CA ARG A 16 -9.81 17.12 14.94
C ARG A 16 -10.53 18.22 14.19
N ARG A 17 -10.26 19.46 14.56
CA ARG A 17 -10.65 20.65 13.81
C ARG A 17 -9.48 21.08 12.92
N GLU A 18 -9.68 21.14 11.61
CA GLU A 18 -8.64 21.55 10.67
C GLU A 18 -9.15 22.58 9.68
N ARG A 19 -8.24 23.42 9.16
CA ARG A 19 -8.57 24.30 8.04
C ARG A 19 -8.62 23.47 6.75
N PRO A 20 -9.69 23.59 5.95
CA PRO A 20 -9.75 22.92 4.66
C PRO A 20 -8.65 23.43 3.73
N HIS A 21 -8.11 22.55 2.88
CA HIS A 21 -7.30 23.01 1.76
C HIS A 21 -8.19 23.72 0.72
N PRO A 22 -7.64 24.64 -0.10
CA PRO A 22 -8.38 25.28 -1.18
C PRO A 22 -9.09 24.23 -2.05
N GLY A 23 -10.37 24.47 -2.37
CA GLY A 23 -11.19 23.57 -3.20
C GLY A 23 -11.81 22.36 -2.49
N ALA A 24 -11.63 22.20 -1.17
CA ALA A 24 -12.32 21.16 -0.42
C ALA A 24 -13.84 21.41 -0.39
N GLN A 25 -14.64 20.46 -0.90
CA GLN A 25 -16.09 20.45 -0.67
C GLN A 25 -16.38 19.83 0.70
N LEU A 26 -16.96 20.64 1.59
CA LEU A 26 -17.18 20.22 2.98
C LEU A 26 -18.64 19.84 3.19
N ARG A 27 -18.86 18.69 3.83
CA ARG A 27 -20.20 18.21 4.20
C ARG A 27 -20.57 18.51 5.67
N PHE A 28 -19.57 18.89 6.48
CA PHE A 28 -19.71 19.22 7.90
C PHE A 28 -18.65 20.25 8.30
N THR A 29 -19.07 21.47 8.64
CA THR A 29 -18.19 22.62 8.97
C THR A 29 -18.70 23.41 10.16
N ASP A 30 -17.82 24.13 10.88
CA ASP A 30 -18.26 25.20 11.79
C ASP A 30 -18.55 26.52 11.04
N ALA A 31 -19.02 27.51 11.79
CA ALA A 31 -19.24 28.88 11.33
C ALA A 31 -17.97 29.55 10.77
N ASP A 32 -16.79 29.08 11.18
CA ASP A 32 -15.49 29.57 10.72
C ASP A 32 -14.94 28.76 9.52
N GLY A 33 -15.73 27.82 8.98
CA GLY A 33 -15.36 27.02 7.82
C GLY A 33 -14.36 25.90 8.09
N HIS A 34 -14.08 25.56 9.34
CA HIS A 34 -13.20 24.43 9.67
C HIS A 34 -13.87 23.10 9.36
N ARG A 35 -13.08 22.14 8.85
CA ARG A 35 -13.49 20.74 8.72
C ARG A 35 -13.28 20.04 10.06
N PHE A 36 -14.27 19.27 10.49
CA PHE A 36 -14.09 18.33 11.59
C PHE A 36 -13.94 16.91 11.07
N THR A 37 -12.95 16.20 11.58
CA THR A 37 -12.77 14.76 11.36
C THR A 37 -12.77 14.08 12.71
N ALA A 38 -13.62 13.09 12.91
CA ALA A 38 -13.67 12.31 14.14
C ALA A 38 -13.12 10.90 13.90
N PHE A 39 -12.37 10.37 14.85
CA PHE A 39 -11.99 8.96 14.87
C PHE A 39 -12.21 8.37 16.26
N ILE A 40 -12.52 7.07 16.29
CA ILE A 40 -12.75 6.31 17.52
C ILE A 40 -11.59 5.35 17.74
N THR A 41 -11.16 5.21 19.00
CA THR A 41 -10.16 4.21 19.38
C THR A 41 -10.32 3.80 20.84
N ASP A 42 -10.05 2.54 21.12
CA ASP A 42 -9.90 1.93 22.45
C ASP A 42 -8.42 1.67 22.80
N THR A 43 -7.47 2.13 21.96
CA THR A 43 -6.02 1.97 22.22
C THR A 43 -5.68 2.62 23.55
N GLU A 44 -5.12 1.86 24.49
CA GLU A 44 -4.65 2.38 25.78
C GLU A 44 -3.33 3.17 25.62
N GLY A 45 -3.20 4.27 26.36
CA GLY A 45 -1.99 5.10 26.33
C GLY A 45 -1.75 5.85 25.00
N GLY A 46 -0.55 6.42 24.85
CA GLY A 46 -0.12 7.21 23.69
C GLY A 46 -0.48 8.69 23.76
N GLN A 47 0.33 9.54 23.11
CA GLN A 47 -0.04 10.94 22.93
C GLN A 47 -1.12 11.06 21.85
N LEU A 48 -2.01 12.05 22.00
CA LEU A 48 -3.09 12.29 21.04
C LEU A 48 -2.59 12.43 19.59
N ALA A 49 -1.44 13.08 19.40
CA ALA A 49 -0.81 13.26 18.10
C ALA A 49 -0.40 11.93 17.45
N ASP A 50 0.06 10.96 18.24
CA ASP A 50 0.48 9.64 17.75
C ASP A 50 -0.73 8.80 17.34
N LEU A 51 -1.79 8.82 18.16
CA LEU A 51 -3.06 8.16 17.87
C LEU A 51 -3.70 8.70 16.59
N GLU A 52 -3.66 10.03 16.41
CA GLU A 52 -4.15 10.71 15.20
C GLU A 52 -3.32 10.34 13.97
N THR A 53 -1.99 10.32 14.10
CA THR A 53 -1.08 9.97 13.00
C THR A 53 -1.28 8.52 12.58
N ARG A 54 -1.40 7.60 13.53
CA ARG A 54 -1.71 6.19 13.26
C ARG A 54 -3.08 6.01 12.61
N HIS A 55 -4.08 6.79 13.01
CA HIS A 55 -5.37 6.76 12.33
C HIS A 55 -5.24 7.24 10.88
N ARG A 56 -4.48 8.31 10.62
CA ARG A 56 -4.23 8.79 9.25
C ARG A 56 -3.43 7.80 8.41
N SER A 57 -2.55 7.00 9.01
CA SER A 57 -1.82 5.96 8.27
C SER A 57 -2.72 4.81 7.80
N HIS A 58 -3.98 4.73 8.25
CA HIS A 58 -4.98 3.83 7.66
C HIS A 58 -5.62 4.36 6.37
N ALA A 59 -5.47 5.65 6.04
CA ALA A 59 -6.03 6.21 4.81
C ALA A 59 -5.67 5.44 3.51
N PRO A 60 -4.46 4.85 3.36
CA PRO A 60 -4.13 4.06 2.18
C PRO A 60 -4.87 2.73 2.05
N VAL A 61 -5.56 2.25 3.10
CA VAL A 61 -6.19 0.91 3.11
C VAL A 61 -7.23 0.78 1.99
N GLU A 62 -8.08 1.78 1.80
CA GLU A 62 -9.10 1.75 0.74
C GLU A 62 -8.45 1.67 -0.65
N ASP A 63 -7.35 2.40 -0.84
CA ASP A 63 -6.60 2.41 -2.09
C ASP A 63 -5.92 1.06 -2.36
N ARG A 64 -5.39 0.42 -1.31
CA ARG A 64 -4.83 -0.94 -1.38
C ARG A 64 -5.91 -2.00 -1.64
N ILE A 65 -7.10 -1.86 -1.07
CA ILE A 65 -8.25 -2.74 -1.37
C ILE A 65 -8.66 -2.58 -2.84
N ARG A 66 -8.71 -1.35 -3.35
CA ARG A 66 -8.98 -1.06 -4.76
C ARG A 66 -7.94 -1.73 -5.67
N CYS A 67 -6.65 -1.58 -5.35
CA CYS A 67 -5.55 -2.25 -6.05
C CYS A 67 -5.65 -3.79 -5.99
N GLY A 68 -5.99 -4.34 -4.82
CA GLY A 68 -6.20 -5.78 -4.65
C GLY A 68 -7.32 -6.30 -5.55
N LYS A 69 -8.43 -5.57 -5.65
CA LYS A 69 -9.54 -5.92 -6.55
C LYS A 69 -9.08 -5.94 -8.02
N THR A 70 -8.26 -4.99 -8.47
CA THR A 70 -7.75 -4.99 -9.85
C THR A 70 -6.69 -6.05 -10.13
N THR A 71 -6.12 -6.67 -9.10
CA THR A 71 -5.02 -7.65 -9.21
C THR A 71 -5.39 -9.08 -8.84
N GLY A 72 -6.68 -9.38 -8.69
CA GLY A 72 -7.17 -10.76 -8.52
C GLY A 72 -8.19 -10.95 -7.41
N LEU A 73 -8.47 -9.94 -6.59
CA LEU A 73 -9.44 -10.04 -5.50
C LEU A 73 -10.87 -9.62 -5.89
N ARG A 74 -11.10 -9.16 -7.13
CA ARG A 74 -12.45 -8.76 -7.57
C ARG A 74 -13.38 -9.96 -7.75
N ASN A 75 -12.88 -11.03 -8.36
CA ASN A 75 -13.62 -12.26 -8.61
C ASN A 75 -12.69 -13.45 -8.45
N PHE A 76 -13.10 -14.44 -7.67
CA PHE A 76 -12.36 -15.69 -7.56
C PHE A 76 -12.60 -16.59 -8.77
N PRO A 77 -11.56 -17.21 -9.34
CA PRO A 77 -11.65 -17.85 -10.65
C PRO A 77 -12.20 -19.29 -10.59
N CYS A 78 -12.20 -19.93 -9.42
CA CYS A 78 -12.57 -21.33 -9.30
C CYS A 78 -13.97 -21.49 -8.70
N ARG A 79 -14.58 -22.66 -8.93
CA ARG A 79 -15.90 -23.00 -8.34
C ARG A 79 -15.77 -23.55 -6.90
N GLY A 80 -14.65 -24.18 -6.59
CA GLY A 80 -14.40 -24.79 -5.29
C GLY A 80 -13.76 -23.83 -4.28
N TYR A 81 -14.11 -24.03 -3.01
CA TYR A 81 -13.57 -23.25 -1.91
C TYR A 81 -12.06 -23.46 -1.71
N PRO A 82 -11.50 -24.69 -1.72
CA PRO A 82 -10.06 -24.90 -1.52
C PRO A 82 -9.19 -24.15 -2.55
N GLU A 83 -9.60 -24.17 -3.82
CA GLU A 83 -8.90 -23.50 -4.91
C GLU A 83 -8.98 -21.97 -4.77
N ASN A 84 -10.15 -21.45 -4.39
CA ASN A 84 -10.31 -20.01 -4.16
C ASN A 84 -9.57 -19.54 -2.90
N LYS A 85 -9.43 -20.40 -1.89
CA LYS A 85 -8.55 -20.13 -0.74
C LYS A 85 -7.10 -20.02 -1.19
N ALA A 86 -6.61 -20.99 -1.97
CA ALA A 86 -5.25 -20.92 -2.51
C ALA A 86 -5.03 -19.68 -3.39
N TRP A 87 -6.03 -19.32 -4.21
CA TRP A 87 -6.00 -18.10 -5.00
C TRP A 87 -5.90 -16.84 -4.13
N LEU A 88 -6.69 -16.76 -3.04
CA LEU A 88 -6.64 -15.64 -2.11
C LEU A 88 -5.23 -15.51 -1.51
N GLU A 89 -4.64 -16.60 -1.03
CA GLU A 89 -3.28 -16.58 -0.47
C GLU A 89 -2.24 -16.10 -1.51
N LEU A 90 -2.33 -16.58 -2.76
CA LEU A 90 -1.45 -16.15 -3.83
C LEU A 90 -1.61 -14.67 -4.19
N ALA A 91 -2.86 -14.17 -4.21
CA ALA A 91 -3.14 -12.76 -4.49
C ALA A 91 -2.62 -11.85 -3.37
N LEU A 92 -2.75 -12.27 -2.11
CA LEU A 92 -2.20 -11.54 -0.96
C LEU A 92 -0.66 -11.55 -0.98
N ALA A 93 -0.04 -12.71 -1.21
CA ALA A 93 1.41 -12.80 -1.35
C ALA A 93 1.95 -11.93 -2.49
N ALA A 94 1.25 -11.87 -3.63
CA ALA A 94 1.61 -10.99 -4.74
C ALA A 94 1.50 -9.49 -4.36
N ALA A 95 0.48 -9.11 -3.59
CA ALA A 95 0.31 -7.74 -3.10
C ALA A 95 1.43 -7.34 -2.11
N ASP A 96 1.84 -8.27 -1.23
CA ASP A 96 2.96 -8.06 -0.31
C ASP A 96 4.27 -7.91 -1.08
N LEU A 97 4.57 -8.84 -2.00
CA LEU A 97 5.77 -8.78 -2.84
C LEU A 97 5.85 -7.48 -3.65
N LEU A 98 4.74 -7.04 -4.23
CA LEU A 98 4.69 -5.77 -4.94
C LEU A 98 4.97 -4.59 -4.01
N THR A 99 4.33 -4.56 -2.84
CA THR A 99 4.49 -3.48 -1.87
C THR A 99 5.93 -3.38 -1.37
N TRP A 100 6.54 -4.50 -1.02
CA TRP A 100 7.94 -4.55 -0.57
C TRP A 100 8.92 -4.24 -1.70
N ALA A 101 8.69 -4.75 -2.91
CA ALA A 101 9.52 -4.39 -4.07
C ALA A 101 9.51 -2.88 -4.28
N GLN A 102 8.34 -2.25 -4.30
CA GLN A 102 8.20 -0.81 -4.46
C GLN A 102 8.86 -0.02 -3.34
N ALA A 103 8.69 -0.44 -2.08
CA ALA A 103 9.23 0.25 -0.91
C ALA A 103 10.76 0.15 -0.80
N LEU A 104 11.32 -1.03 -1.09
CA LEU A 104 12.74 -1.31 -0.89
C LEU A 104 13.58 -0.99 -2.13
N CYS A 105 13.06 -1.26 -3.32
CA CYS A 105 13.88 -1.28 -4.53
C CYS A 105 13.65 -0.07 -5.44
N PHE A 106 12.48 0.56 -5.40
CA PHE A 106 12.11 1.62 -6.34
C PHE A 106 12.00 3.00 -5.66
N THR A 107 12.15 4.05 -6.46
CA THR A 107 12.00 5.45 -6.05
C THR A 107 11.14 6.21 -7.06
N GLY A 108 10.66 7.38 -6.68
CA GLY A 108 9.85 8.24 -7.57
C GLY A 108 8.54 7.59 -7.98
N ASP A 109 8.22 7.65 -9.27
CA ASP A 109 6.93 7.19 -9.79
C ASP A 109 6.73 5.67 -9.66
N LEU A 110 7.80 4.88 -9.78
CA LEU A 110 7.69 3.43 -9.69
C LEU A 110 7.44 2.94 -8.25
N ALA A 111 7.90 3.69 -7.24
CA ALA A 111 7.62 3.40 -5.82
C ALA A 111 6.15 3.58 -5.44
N ARG A 112 5.40 4.36 -6.24
CA ARG A 112 3.98 4.68 -6.00
C ARG A 112 3.09 4.28 -7.18
N ALA A 113 3.62 3.51 -8.11
CA ALA A 113 2.90 3.13 -9.31
C ALA A 113 1.73 2.19 -8.97
N GLU A 114 0.59 2.42 -9.61
CA GLU A 114 -0.51 1.46 -9.64
C GLU A 114 -0.02 0.07 -10.10
N PRO A 115 -0.61 -1.03 -9.60
CA PRO A 115 -0.17 -2.38 -9.96
C PRO A 115 -0.15 -2.65 -11.46
N ALA A 116 -1.12 -2.11 -12.22
CA ALA A 116 -1.16 -2.25 -13.67
C ALA A 116 0.04 -1.58 -14.35
N THR A 117 0.37 -0.36 -13.91
CA THR A 117 1.54 0.39 -14.39
C THR A 117 2.83 -0.32 -14.02
N PHE A 118 2.96 -0.78 -12.77
CA PHE A 118 4.14 -1.50 -12.32
C PHE A 118 4.31 -2.82 -13.09
N ARG A 119 3.22 -3.57 -13.31
CA ARG A 119 3.25 -4.79 -14.11
C ARG A 119 3.75 -4.52 -15.52
N TYR A 120 3.21 -3.51 -16.20
CA TYR A 120 3.63 -3.15 -17.55
C TYR A 120 5.10 -2.71 -17.61
N ARG A 121 5.52 -1.88 -16.66
CA ARG A 121 6.85 -1.25 -16.65
C ARG A 121 7.96 -2.11 -16.05
N ILE A 122 7.64 -3.14 -15.27
CA ILE A 122 8.65 -3.90 -14.51
C ILE A 122 8.42 -5.41 -14.60
N CYS A 123 7.20 -5.92 -14.37
CA CYS A 123 6.98 -7.38 -14.25
C CYS A 123 6.76 -8.10 -15.58
N ALA A 124 6.27 -7.41 -16.62
CA ALA A 124 5.83 -8.03 -17.87
C ALA A 124 6.92 -8.09 -18.94
N ILE A 125 8.13 -7.61 -18.66
CA ILE A 125 9.21 -7.58 -19.64
C ILE A 125 9.83 -8.96 -19.82
N ALA A 126 10.23 -9.26 -21.05
CA ALA A 126 11.07 -10.42 -21.31
C ALA A 126 12.49 -10.16 -20.77
N GLY A 127 13.04 -11.11 -20.03
CA GLY A 127 14.42 -11.11 -19.59
C GLY A 127 15.01 -12.50 -19.76
N LYS A 128 16.31 -12.57 -20.04
CA LYS A 128 17.02 -13.85 -20.12
C LYS A 128 17.80 -14.06 -18.82
N LEU A 129 17.46 -15.12 -18.09
CA LEU A 129 18.21 -15.52 -16.92
C LEU A 129 19.34 -16.47 -17.33
N THR A 130 20.57 -16.14 -16.95
CA THR A 130 21.73 -17.02 -17.14
C THR A 130 22.37 -17.32 -15.80
N ARG A 131 22.88 -18.54 -15.62
CA ARG A 131 23.56 -18.95 -14.40
C ARG A 131 24.92 -19.52 -14.76
N THR A 132 25.98 -18.87 -14.30
CA THR A 132 27.38 -19.28 -14.53
C THR A 132 28.18 -19.06 -13.26
N ALA A 133 29.10 -19.98 -12.94
CA ALA A 133 30.02 -19.86 -11.80
C ALA A 133 29.36 -19.41 -10.46
N ARG A 134 28.18 -19.98 -10.13
CA ARG A 134 27.35 -19.64 -8.95
C ARG A 134 26.74 -18.22 -8.94
N ALA A 135 26.93 -17.44 -10.00
CA ALA A 135 26.25 -16.16 -10.21
C ALA A 135 25.01 -16.33 -11.09
N THR A 136 23.95 -15.58 -10.78
CA THR A 136 22.74 -15.48 -11.59
C THR A 136 22.66 -14.08 -12.19
N THR A 137 22.64 -13.99 -13.52
CA THR A 137 22.60 -12.73 -14.27
C THR A 137 21.30 -12.65 -15.06
N LEU A 138 20.54 -11.58 -14.82
CA LEU A 138 19.36 -11.21 -15.59
C LEU A 138 19.79 -10.25 -16.71
N HIS A 139 19.64 -10.69 -17.95
CA HIS A 139 19.86 -9.87 -19.14
C HIS A 139 18.53 -9.21 -19.52
N LEU A 140 18.58 -7.89 -19.67
CA LEU A 140 17.45 -7.04 -20.05
C LEU A 140 17.73 -6.46 -21.44
N ASP A 141 16.66 -6.14 -22.16
CA ASP A 141 16.75 -5.33 -23.37
C ASP A 141 17.31 -3.95 -23.03
N GLN A 142 18.35 -3.52 -23.77
CA GLN A 142 19.02 -2.24 -23.56
C GLN A 142 18.15 -1.03 -23.94
N ASP A 143 17.26 -1.20 -24.92
CA ASP A 143 16.43 -0.13 -25.47
C ASP A 143 15.12 0.03 -24.68
N TRP A 144 14.90 -0.84 -23.68
CA TRP A 144 13.72 -0.80 -22.84
C TRP A 144 13.78 0.38 -21.84
N PRO A 145 12.77 1.29 -21.81
CA PRO A 145 12.83 2.52 -21.02
C PRO A 145 13.02 2.34 -19.50
N TRP A 146 12.67 1.18 -18.96
CA TRP A 146 12.77 0.89 -17.51
C TRP A 146 13.91 -0.09 -17.17
N ALA A 147 14.77 -0.45 -18.11
CA ALA A 147 15.90 -1.37 -17.88
C ALA A 147 16.79 -0.90 -16.73
N GLN A 148 17.17 0.38 -16.76
CA GLN A 148 18.02 0.96 -15.73
C GLN A 148 17.33 1.03 -14.36
N HIS A 149 16.00 1.21 -14.33
CA HIS A 149 15.23 1.20 -13.09
C HIS A 149 15.26 -0.19 -12.46
N LEU A 150 15.05 -1.24 -13.25
CA LEU A 150 15.09 -2.63 -12.77
C LEU A 150 16.50 -3.06 -12.37
N ALA A 151 17.53 -2.69 -13.14
CA ALA A 151 18.92 -2.94 -12.77
C ALA A 151 19.28 -2.27 -11.43
N THR A 152 18.90 -1.02 -11.25
CA THR A 152 19.13 -0.27 -10.00
C THR A 152 18.37 -0.88 -8.82
N ALA A 153 17.13 -1.34 -9.05
CA ALA A 153 16.34 -2.04 -8.05
C ALA A 153 17.05 -3.30 -7.52
N PHE A 154 17.63 -4.13 -8.40
CA PHE A 154 18.42 -5.29 -7.98
C PHE A 154 19.72 -4.91 -7.27
N THR A 155 20.37 -3.81 -7.67
CA THR A 155 21.56 -3.31 -6.96
C THR A 155 21.20 -2.89 -5.54
N ARG A 156 20.11 -2.13 -5.34
CA ARG A 156 19.62 -1.73 -4.01
C ARG A 156 19.29 -2.94 -3.14
N LEU A 157 18.53 -3.89 -3.68
CA LEU A 157 18.13 -5.12 -2.98
C LEU A 157 19.33 -5.95 -2.48
N ARG A 158 20.48 -5.86 -3.16
CA ARG A 158 21.71 -6.57 -2.76
C ARG A 158 22.60 -5.75 -1.82
N ALA A 159 22.46 -4.43 -1.80
CA ALA A 159 23.33 -3.52 -1.06
C ALA A 159 22.83 -3.24 0.36
N ASP A 160 21.51 -3.16 0.56
CA ASP A 160 20.97 -2.83 1.87
C ASP A 160 20.97 -4.05 2.82
N PRO A 161 21.53 -3.93 4.04
CA PRO A 161 21.16 -4.85 5.11
C PRO A 161 19.67 -4.65 5.36
N TRP A 162 18.90 -5.73 5.23
CA TRP A 162 17.47 -5.71 5.50
C TRP A 162 17.19 -5.03 6.85
N PRO A 163 16.20 -4.13 6.95
CA PRO A 163 15.77 -3.64 8.26
C PRO A 163 15.33 -4.85 9.08
N GLY A 164 16.13 -5.19 10.10
CA GLY A 164 15.84 -6.23 11.07
C GLY A 164 14.76 -5.81 12.05
#